data_AF-A0A349MR84-F1
#
_entry.id   AF-A0A349MR84-F1
#
_cell.length_a   1.000
_cell.length_b   1.000
_cell.length_c   1.000
_cell.angle_alpha   90.00
_cell.angle_beta   90.00
_cell.angle_gamma   90.00
#
_symmetry.space_group_name_H-M   'P 1'
#
loop_
_entity.id
_entity.type
_entity.pdbx_description
1 polymer ?
#
loop_
_entity_poly.entity_id
_entity_poly.type
_entity_poly.pdbx_seq_one_letter_code
_entity_poly.pdbx_strand_id
1 'polypeptide(L)'
;MKFISNLTSQHIARYPNLELKDLYKLLHQSALGASHANAADNILEKEFNLELDNLIGVDVEPTIDPISPDGKIARIHLRSYLNQGYAKDDLLTAFIRTANARDGSKEKLKKFCNCLRDLSKAKQLPFNPEDTDAFLNDVENKDYPTLRHSDIYKKEYEPSYRIVHLDYLSLT
;
A
#
# COMPACT_ATOMS: atom_id res chain seq x y z
N MET A 1 -4.43 -0.67 -18.12
CA MET A 1 -3.88 0.70 -18.26
C MET A 1 -4.62 1.72 -17.41
N LYS A 2 -5.94 1.95 -17.59
CA LYS A 2 -6.71 2.99 -16.88
C LYS A 2 -6.63 2.91 -15.35
N PHE A 3 -6.70 1.71 -14.77
CA PHE A 3 -6.59 1.52 -13.32
C PHE A 3 -5.27 2.04 -12.75
N ILE A 4 -4.13 1.60 -13.31
CA ILE A 4 -2.80 1.99 -12.82
C ILE A 4 -2.58 3.49 -12.95
N SER A 5 -2.94 4.07 -14.08
CA SER A 5 -2.90 5.52 -14.29
C SER A 5 -3.67 6.26 -13.18
N ASN A 6 -4.92 5.88 -12.93
CA ASN A 6 -5.74 6.51 -11.90
C ASN A 6 -5.14 6.32 -10.49
N LEU A 7 -4.74 5.09 -10.14
CA LEU A 7 -4.14 4.78 -8.85
C LEU A 7 -2.87 5.61 -8.61
N THR A 8 -1.97 5.68 -9.59
CA THR A 8 -0.74 6.47 -9.46
C THR A 8 -1.03 7.96 -9.38
N SER A 9 -1.94 8.49 -10.19
CA SER A 9 -2.27 9.92 -10.18
C SER A 9 -2.93 10.36 -8.87
N GLN A 10 -3.84 9.55 -8.32
CA GLN A 10 -4.45 9.81 -7.01
C GLN A 10 -3.40 9.78 -5.90
N HIS A 11 -2.48 8.81 -5.93
CA HIS A 11 -1.44 8.70 -4.91
C HIS A 11 -0.43 9.85 -4.98
N ILE A 12 -0.03 10.28 -6.18
CA ILE A 12 0.83 11.46 -6.39
C ILE A 12 0.13 12.73 -5.89
N ALA A 13 -1.17 12.90 -6.19
CA ALA A 13 -1.92 14.05 -5.72
C ALA A 13 -2.04 14.09 -4.19
N ARG A 14 -2.18 12.92 -3.54
CA ARG A 14 -2.25 12.82 -2.07
C ARG A 14 -0.88 13.04 -1.41
N TYR A 15 0.21 12.60 -2.06
CA TYR A 15 1.56 12.64 -1.51
C TYR A 15 2.56 13.31 -2.47
N PRO A 16 2.53 14.65 -2.62
CA PRO A 16 3.37 15.37 -3.59
C PRO A 16 4.88 15.16 -3.45
N ASN A 17 5.37 14.83 -2.25
CA ASN A 17 6.78 14.61 -1.94
C ASN A 17 7.17 13.11 -1.97
N LEU A 18 6.32 12.24 -2.52
CA LEU A 18 6.63 10.82 -2.64
C LEU A 18 7.78 10.57 -3.62
N GLU A 19 8.56 9.52 -3.38
CA GLU A 19 9.59 9.06 -4.31
C GLU A 19 9.10 7.87 -5.16
N LEU A 20 9.80 7.56 -6.24
CA LEU A 20 9.44 6.45 -7.14
C LEU A 20 9.29 5.10 -6.40
N LYS A 21 10.12 4.86 -5.37
CA LYS A 21 10.03 3.66 -4.53
C LYS A 21 8.71 3.56 -3.75
N ASP A 22 8.07 4.68 -3.43
CA ASP A 22 6.78 4.72 -2.75
C ASP A 22 5.63 4.34 -3.70
N LEU A 23 5.70 4.79 -4.97
CA LEU A 23 4.80 4.28 -6.02
C LEU A 23 4.99 2.79 -6.27
N TYR A 24 6.23 2.33 -6.39
CA TYR A 24 6.50 0.91 -6.55
C TYR A 24 5.92 0.11 -5.39
N LYS A 25 6.08 0.59 -4.15
CA LYS A 25 5.50 -0.06 -2.98
C LYS A 25 3.97 -0.12 -3.04
N LEU A 26 3.30 0.93 -3.53
CA LEU A 26 1.86 0.90 -3.79
C LEU A 26 1.47 -0.18 -4.79
N LEU A 27 2.16 -0.27 -5.94
CA LEU A 27 1.89 -1.28 -6.96
C LEU A 27 2.20 -2.70 -6.45
N HIS A 28 3.26 -2.84 -5.65
CA HIS A 28 3.63 -4.09 -5.01
C HIS A 28 2.53 -4.55 -4.04
N GLN A 29 2.02 -3.67 -3.17
CA GLN A 29 0.89 -4.01 -2.27
C GLN A 29 -0.41 -4.28 -3.04
N SER A 30 -0.67 -3.55 -4.12
CA SER A 30 -1.81 -3.78 -5.02
C SER A 30 -1.78 -5.17 -5.67
N ALA A 31 -0.58 -5.62 -6.06
CA ALA A 31 -0.40 -6.89 -6.76
C ALA A 31 -0.23 -8.09 -5.82
N LEU A 32 0.43 -7.90 -4.67
CA LEU A 32 0.81 -8.97 -3.75
C LEU A 32 0.02 -8.96 -2.44
N GLY A 33 -0.87 -7.99 -2.22
CA GLY A 33 -1.70 -7.92 -1.01
C GLY A 33 -0.88 -7.78 0.28
N ALA A 34 -1.37 -8.42 1.35
CA ALA A 34 -0.72 -8.45 2.66
C ALA A 34 0.31 -9.59 2.82
N SER A 35 0.75 -10.22 1.71
CA SER A 35 1.54 -11.47 1.69
C SER A 35 2.91 -11.45 2.40
N HIS A 36 3.30 -10.33 3.02
CA HIS A 36 4.56 -10.20 3.78
C HIS A 36 4.37 -10.07 5.30
N ALA A 37 3.14 -10.14 5.82
CA ALA A 37 2.90 -10.24 7.26
C ALA A 37 3.25 -11.67 7.73
N ASN A 38 4.54 -11.96 7.83
CA ASN A 38 5.05 -13.19 8.44
C ASN A 38 5.28 -12.92 9.93
N ALA A 39 4.27 -13.14 10.77
CA ALA A 39 4.46 -13.39 12.18
C ALA A 39 3.32 -14.26 12.69
N ALA A 40 3.61 -15.08 13.71
CA ALA A 40 2.59 -15.86 14.39
C ALA A 40 1.47 -14.93 14.89
N ASP A 41 0.22 -15.36 14.75
CA ASP A 41 -0.99 -14.55 14.99
C ASP A 41 -0.95 -13.79 16.33
N ASN A 42 -0.34 -14.38 17.36
CA ASN A 42 -0.24 -13.80 18.72
C ASN A 42 0.78 -12.66 18.86
N ILE A 43 1.87 -12.66 18.08
CA ILE A 43 2.86 -11.57 18.09
C ILE A 43 2.31 -10.38 17.32
N LEU A 44 1.63 -10.65 16.19
CA LEU A 44 0.98 -9.63 15.38
C LEU A 44 -0.08 -8.85 16.16
N GLU A 45 -0.92 -9.54 16.94
CA GLU A 45 -1.96 -8.90 17.75
C GLU A 45 -1.39 -7.94 18.79
N LYS A 46 -0.38 -8.37 19.56
CA LYS A 46 0.19 -7.53 20.62
C LYS A 46 0.89 -6.29 20.06
N GLU A 47 1.67 -6.46 19.00
CA GLU A 47 2.35 -5.33 18.34
C GLU A 47 1.34 -4.38 17.68
N PHE A 48 0.28 -4.92 17.07
CA PHE A 48 -0.78 -4.15 16.45
C PHE A 48 -1.56 -3.29 17.46
N ASN A 49 -1.96 -3.88 18.59
CA ASN A 49 -2.67 -3.14 19.64
C ASN A 49 -1.79 -2.05 20.26
N LEU A 50 -0.50 -2.35 20.50
CA LEU A 50 0.44 -1.36 21.02
C LEU A 50 0.69 -0.21 20.03
N GLU A 51 0.75 -0.49 18.72
CA GLU A 51 0.82 0.56 17.69
C GLU A 51 -0.43 1.44 17.69
N LEU A 52 -1.62 0.84 17.70
CA LEU A 52 -2.89 1.55 17.68
C LEU A 52 -3.13 2.41 18.94
N ASP A 53 -2.72 1.92 20.11
CA ASP A 53 -2.86 2.65 21.37
C ASP A 53 -1.94 3.87 21.45
N ASN A 54 -0.79 3.81 20.78
CA ASN A 54 0.16 4.92 20.69
C ASN A 54 -0.05 5.80 19.46
N LEU A 55 -1.07 5.50 18.65
CA LEU A 55 -1.37 6.27 17.45
C LEU A 55 -2.02 7.60 17.83
N ILE A 56 -1.29 8.69 17.64
CA ILE A 56 -1.75 10.04 17.95
C ILE A 56 -1.90 10.83 16.63
N GLY A 57 -2.91 11.68 16.56
CA GLY A 57 -3.12 12.62 15.47
C GLY A 57 -4.40 12.37 14.68
N VAL A 58 -4.87 13.42 14.01
CA VAL A 58 -5.96 13.35 13.05
C VAL A 58 -5.33 13.47 11.68
N ASP A 59 -5.51 12.45 10.84
CA ASP A 59 -5.09 12.50 9.45
C ASP A 59 -6.26 12.85 8.54
N VAL A 60 -5.93 13.46 7.41
CA VAL A 60 -6.89 13.85 6.35
C VAL A 60 -7.12 12.73 5.33
N GLU A 61 -6.46 11.60 5.53
CA GLU A 61 -6.50 10.46 4.61
C GLU A 61 -7.83 9.72 4.70
N PRO A 62 -8.32 9.15 3.57
CA PRO A 62 -9.53 8.35 3.60
C PRO A 62 -9.33 7.12 4.49
N THR A 63 -10.33 6.77 5.29
CA THR A 63 -10.26 5.56 6.12
C THR A 63 -10.06 4.29 5.29
N ILE A 64 -10.66 4.23 4.10
CA ILE A 64 -10.53 3.13 3.15
C ILE A 64 -9.97 3.68 1.84
N ASP A 65 -8.78 3.21 1.45
CA ASP A 65 -8.11 3.56 0.20
C ASP A 65 -7.95 2.31 -0.68
N PRO A 66 -8.89 2.01 -1.60
CA PRO A 66 -8.82 0.84 -2.46
C PRO A 66 -7.61 0.89 -3.39
N ILE A 67 -6.82 -0.18 -3.41
CA ILE A 67 -5.58 -0.27 -4.18
C ILE A 67 -5.56 -1.41 -5.19
N SER A 68 -6.56 -2.29 -5.26
CA SER A 68 -6.65 -3.34 -6.30
C SER A 68 -7.61 -2.98 -7.44
N PRO A 69 -7.42 -3.57 -8.65
CA PRO A 69 -8.30 -3.33 -9.79
C PRO A 69 -9.78 -3.66 -9.58
N ASP A 70 -10.08 -4.63 -8.72
CA ASP A 70 -11.44 -5.05 -8.35
C ASP A 70 -12.00 -4.27 -7.15
N GLY A 71 -11.21 -3.36 -6.58
CA GLY A 71 -11.57 -2.56 -5.40
C GLY A 71 -11.64 -3.35 -4.09
N LYS A 72 -11.23 -4.62 -4.07
CA LYS A 72 -11.35 -5.50 -2.90
C LYS A 72 -10.18 -5.43 -1.93
N ILE A 73 -8.97 -5.12 -2.39
CA ILE A 73 -7.82 -4.88 -1.52
C ILE A 73 -7.69 -3.38 -1.32
N ALA A 74 -7.60 -2.97 -0.05
CA ALA A 74 -7.47 -1.57 0.34
C ALA A 74 -6.37 -1.38 1.39
N ARG A 75 -5.85 -0.15 1.46
CA ARG A 75 -5.15 0.36 2.64
C ARG A 75 -6.20 0.93 3.60
N ILE A 76 -6.23 0.43 4.83
CA ILE A 76 -7.03 0.99 5.90
C ILE A 76 -6.15 1.94 6.70
N HIS A 77 -6.41 3.25 6.62
CA HIS A 77 -5.63 4.27 7.32
C HIS A 77 -5.98 4.27 8.81
N LEU A 78 -5.00 3.94 9.67
CA LEU A 78 -5.26 3.60 11.07
C LEU A 78 -5.78 4.80 11.87
N ARG A 79 -5.20 5.99 11.67
CA ARG A 79 -5.66 7.23 12.33
C ARG A 79 -7.12 7.52 11.99
N SER A 80 -7.46 7.55 10.71
CA SER A 80 -8.82 7.82 10.24
C SER A 80 -9.81 6.72 10.63
N TYR A 81 -9.37 5.46 10.70
CA TYR A 81 -10.20 4.33 11.16
C TYR A 81 -10.56 4.47 12.64
N LEU A 82 -9.57 4.74 13.50
CA LEU A 82 -9.77 4.94 14.93
C LEU A 82 -10.62 6.18 15.23
N ASN A 83 -10.42 7.27 14.49
CA ASN A 83 -11.20 8.50 14.67
C ASN A 83 -12.69 8.33 14.35
N GLN A 84 -13.04 7.36 13.51
CA GLN A 84 -14.44 7.01 13.24
C GLN A 84 -15.06 6.09 14.32
N GLY A 85 -14.27 5.63 15.29
CA GLY A 85 -14.74 4.78 16.38
C GLY A 85 -14.91 3.31 16.01
N TYR A 86 -14.40 2.87 14.86
CA TYR A 86 -14.49 1.48 14.43
C TYR A 86 -13.68 0.54 15.32
N ALA A 87 -14.18 -0.68 15.51
CA ALA A 87 -13.55 -1.68 16.36
C ALA A 87 -12.15 -2.09 15.84
N LYS A 88 -11.15 -2.09 16.74
CA LYS A 88 -9.77 -2.54 16.45
C LYS A 88 -9.73 -4.03 16.09
N ASP A 89 -10.55 -4.83 16.78
CA ASP A 89 -10.63 -6.29 16.60
C ASP A 89 -11.12 -6.67 15.20
N ASP A 90 -12.04 -5.89 14.63
CA ASP A 90 -12.52 -6.09 13.25
C ASP A 90 -11.37 -5.89 12.25
N LEU A 91 -10.58 -4.82 12.43
CA LEU A 91 -9.43 -4.54 11.57
C LEU A 91 -8.32 -5.60 11.72
N LEU A 92 -8.02 -6.01 12.96
CA LEU A 92 -7.04 -7.05 13.23
C LEU A 92 -7.45 -8.38 12.57
N THR A 93 -8.70 -8.79 12.77
CA THR A 93 -9.25 -10.01 12.18
C THR A 93 -9.17 -9.97 10.66
N ALA A 94 -9.56 -8.84 10.05
CA ALA A 94 -9.52 -8.66 8.61
C ALA A 94 -8.08 -8.70 8.07
N PHE A 95 -7.14 -8.07 8.77
CA PHE A 95 -5.71 -8.06 8.42
C PHE A 95 -5.10 -9.46 8.46
N ILE A 96 -5.33 -10.22 9.54
CA ILE A 96 -4.85 -11.61 9.69
C ILE A 96 -5.41 -12.50 8.58
N ARG A 97 -6.72 -12.42 8.33
CA ARG A 97 -7.36 -13.21 7.26
C ARG A 97 -6.80 -12.86 5.88
N THR A 98 -6.53 -11.57 5.62
CA THR A 98 -5.92 -11.12 4.36
C THR A 98 -4.49 -11.65 4.20
N ALA A 99 -3.68 -11.60 5.25
CA ALA A 99 -2.31 -12.14 5.23
C ALA A 99 -2.28 -13.64 4.96
N ASN A 100 -3.23 -14.39 5.54
CA ASN A 100 -3.32 -15.84 5.39
C ASN A 100 -3.87 -16.30 4.04
N ALA A 101 -4.64 -15.46 3.34
CA ALA A 101 -5.20 -15.81 2.02
C ALA A 101 -4.13 -15.96 0.92
N ARG A 102 -2.99 -15.24 1.04
CA ARG A 102 -1.84 -15.31 0.10
C ARG A 102 -2.24 -15.20 -1.37
N ASP A 103 -3.16 -14.30 -1.69
CA ASP A 103 -3.76 -14.10 -3.02
C ASP A 103 -2.92 -13.22 -3.98
N GLY A 104 -1.66 -12.98 -3.63
CA GLY A 104 -0.73 -12.16 -4.41
C GLY A 104 -0.33 -12.78 -5.74
N SER A 105 -0.15 -11.96 -6.78
CA SER A 105 0.39 -12.38 -8.08
C SER A 105 1.57 -11.53 -8.51
N LYS A 106 2.71 -12.19 -8.72
CA LYS A 106 3.92 -11.56 -9.25
C LYS A 106 3.76 -11.20 -10.72
N GLU A 107 3.03 -11.99 -11.50
CA GLU A 107 2.68 -11.67 -12.89
C GLU A 107 1.86 -10.38 -12.96
N LYS A 108 0.96 -10.15 -12.01
CA LYS A 108 0.22 -8.89 -11.88
C LYS A 108 1.19 -7.73 -11.58
N LEU A 109 2.15 -7.92 -10.68
CA LEU A 109 3.17 -6.90 -10.38
C LEU A 109 4.02 -6.55 -11.60
N LYS A 110 4.50 -7.55 -12.36
CA LYS A 110 5.22 -7.36 -13.64
C LYS A 110 4.43 -6.48 -14.60
N LYS A 111 3.12 -6.77 -14.77
CA LYS A 111 2.23 -5.96 -15.62
C LYS A 111 2.07 -4.53 -15.11
N PHE A 112 2.01 -4.33 -13.80
CA PHE A 112 1.90 -2.99 -13.20
C PHE A 112 3.18 -2.19 -13.38
N CYS A 113 4.36 -2.80 -13.22
CA CYS A 113 5.65 -2.16 -13.50
C CYS A 113 5.78 -1.76 -14.98
N ASN A 114 5.32 -2.61 -15.91
CA ASN A 114 5.29 -2.24 -17.34
C ASN A 114 4.35 -1.06 -17.60
N CYS A 115 3.16 -1.04 -16.97
CA CYS A 115 2.29 0.14 -17.04
C CYS A 115 2.97 1.39 -16.48
N LEU A 116 3.75 1.27 -15.39
CA LEU A 116 4.49 2.40 -14.82
C LEU A 116 5.59 2.90 -15.78
N ARG A 117 6.30 1.99 -16.48
CA ARG A 117 7.23 2.37 -17.57
C ARG A 117 6.51 3.16 -18.65
N ASP A 118 5.34 2.71 -19.09
CA ASP A 118 4.57 3.38 -20.15
C ASP A 118 4.09 4.78 -19.72
N LEU A 119 3.60 4.92 -18.48
CA LEU A 119 3.22 6.22 -17.90
C LEU A 119 4.41 7.17 -17.81
N SER A 120 5.59 6.65 -17.43
CA SER A 120 6.81 7.45 -17.35
C SER A 120 7.28 7.94 -18.72
N LYS A 121 7.32 7.06 -19.72
CA LYS A 121 7.65 7.43 -21.12
C LYS A 121 6.69 8.46 -21.68
N ALA A 122 5.41 8.38 -21.31
CA ALA A 122 4.39 9.35 -21.65
C ALA A 122 4.46 10.67 -20.85
N LYS A 123 5.45 10.82 -19.95
CA LYS A 123 5.64 11.99 -19.05
C LYS A 123 4.43 12.26 -18.16
N GLN A 124 3.72 11.21 -17.75
CA GLN A 124 2.57 11.28 -16.85
C GLN A 124 2.94 11.08 -15.37
N LEU A 125 4.24 10.88 -15.09
CA LEU A 125 4.79 10.80 -13.74
C LEU A 125 5.67 12.03 -13.48
N PRO A 126 5.78 12.49 -12.23
CA PRO A 126 6.65 13.62 -11.84
C PRO A 126 8.14 13.22 -11.76
N PHE A 127 8.53 12.09 -12.35
CA PHE A 127 9.89 11.54 -12.29
C PHE A 127 10.52 11.52 -13.67
N ASN A 128 11.85 11.54 -13.72
CA ASN A 128 12.57 11.37 -14.98
C ASN A 128 12.31 9.96 -15.55
N PRO A 129 12.00 9.82 -16.86
CA PRO A 129 11.82 8.52 -17.51
C PRO A 129 13.03 7.58 -17.42
N GLU A 130 14.25 8.11 -17.49
CA GLU A 130 15.48 7.32 -17.40
C GLU A 130 15.67 6.75 -15.99
N ASP A 131 15.48 7.58 -14.96
CA ASP A 131 15.53 7.14 -13.56
C ASP A 131 14.44 6.09 -13.27
N THR A 132 13.26 6.25 -13.88
CA THR A 132 12.16 5.30 -13.75
C THR A 132 12.52 3.95 -14.35
N ASP A 133 13.09 3.93 -15.55
CA ASP A 133 13.47 2.69 -16.21
C ASP A 133 14.62 2.00 -15.46
N ALA A 134 15.64 2.75 -15.05
CA ALA A 134 16.77 2.24 -14.26
C ALA A 134 16.30 1.61 -12.94
N PHE A 135 15.41 2.28 -12.21
CA PHE A 135 14.82 1.75 -10.98
C PHE A 135 14.00 0.48 -11.25
N LEU A 136 13.18 0.46 -12.31
CA LEU A 136 12.35 -0.71 -12.64
C LEU A 136 13.19 -1.90 -13.10
N ASN A 137 14.32 -1.66 -13.76
CA ASN A 137 15.30 -2.70 -14.10
C ASN A 137 15.95 -3.27 -12.83
N ASP A 138 16.32 -2.43 -11.86
CA ASP A 138 16.90 -2.88 -10.59
C ASP A 138 15.93 -3.76 -9.78
N VAL A 139 14.67 -3.34 -9.63
CA VAL A 139 13.67 -4.17 -8.92
C VAL A 139 13.39 -5.47 -9.67
N GLU A 140 13.37 -5.46 -11.01
CA GLU A 140 13.19 -6.67 -11.81
C GLU A 140 14.37 -7.64 -11.65
N ASN A 141 15.60 -7.14 -11.68
CA ASN A 141 16.82 -7.92 -11.45
C ASN A 141 16.91 -8.51 -10.03
N LYS A 142 16.32 -7.81 -9.05
CA LYS A 142 16.20 -8.27 -7.65
C LYS A 142 14.95 -9.09 -7.38
N ASP A 143 14.27 -9.52 -8.45
CA ASP A 143 13.10 -10.38 -8.39
C ASP A 143 11.88 -9.78 -7.67
N TYR A 144 11.67 -8.47 -7.85
CA TYR A 144 10.57 -7.68 -7.29
C TYR A 144 10.57 -7.66 -5.74
N PRO A 145 11.62 -7.10 -5.11
CA PRO A 145 11.75 -7.12 -3.66
C PRO A 145 10.70 -6.25 -2.99
N THR A 146 10.35 -6.58 -1.75
CA THR A 146 9.58 -5.68 -0.89
C THR A 146 10.43 -4.52 -0.42
N LEU A 147 9.97 -3.29 -0.66
CA LEU A 147 10.67 -2.07 -0.24
C LEU A 147 9.99 -1.41 0.96
N ARG A 148 10.80 -0.77 1.80
CA ARG A 148 10.31 0.20 2.79
C ARG A 148 10.04 1.54 2.10
N HIS A 149 9.18 2.36 2.72
CA HIS A 149 8.96 3.74 2.27
C HIS A 149 10.28 4.53 2.26
N SER A 150 10.35 5.54 1.40
CA SER A 150 11.42 6.54 1.45
C SER A 150 11.43 7.27 2.80
N ASP A 151 12.58 7.84 3.16
CA ASP A 151 12.68 8.60 4.41
C ASP A 151 11.95 9.94 4.31
N ILE A 152 11.89 10.53 3.11
CA ILE A 152 11.05 11.70 2.81
C ILE A 152 9.58 11.34 3.07
N TYR A 153 9.06 10.28 2.46
CA TYR A 153 7.66 9.89 2.63
C TYR A 153 7.31 9.57 4.09
N LYS A 154 8.20 8.92 4.84
CA LYS A 154 7.98 8.67 6.27
C LYS A 154 7.93 9.96 7.08
N LYS A 155 8.86 10.90 6.81
CA LYS A 155 8.95 12.16 7.55
C LYS A 155 7.76 13.07 7.27
N GLU A 156 7.33 13.14 6.01
CA GLU A 156 6.28 14.07 5.58
C GLU A 156 4.87 13.56 5.91
N TYR A 157 4.66 12.24 5.88
CA TYR A 157 3.31 11.66 5.94
C TYR A 157 3.11 10.66 7.08
N GLU A 158 4.18 10.19 7.71
CA GLU A 158 4.12 9.22 8.81
C GLU A 158 3.10 8.09 8.56
N PRO A 159 3.21 7.36 7.44
CA PRO A 159 2.13 6.53 6.96
C PRO A 159 1.81 5.39 7.93
N SER A 160 0.55 5.29 8.31
CA SER A 160 0.05 4.22 9.16
C SER A 160 -1.21 3.62 8.55
N TYR A 161 -1.05 2.41 8.00
CA TYR A 161 -2.16 1.67 7.39
C TYR A 161 -1.94 0.16 7.48
N ARG A 162 -3.01 -0.60 7.26
CA ARG A 162 -2.96 -2.05 7.02
C ARG A 162 -3.57 -2.42 5.68
N ILE A 163 -3.04 -3.46 5.04
CA ILE A 163 -3.57 -3.98 3.78
C ILE A 163 -4.62 -5.03 4.10
N VAL A 164 -5.85 -4.80 3.65
CA VAL A 164 -7.00 -5.64 3.99
C VAL A 164 -7.81 -5.95 2.74
N HIS A 165 -8.28 -7.19 2.66
CA HIS A 165 -9.35 -7.59 1.76
C HIS A 165 -10.69 -7.18 2.38
N LEU A 166 -11.42 -6.29 1.72
CA LEU A 166 -12.63 -5.65 2.24
C LEU A 166 -13.75 -6.65 2.57
N ASP A 167 -13.85 -7.78 1.86
CA ASP A 167 -14.79 -8.86 2.22
C ASP A 167 -14.55 -9.45 3.63
N TYR A 168 -13.40 -9.15 4.27
CA TYR A 168 -13.09 -9.58 5.64
C TYR A 168 -13.26 -8.48 6.69
N LEU A 169 -13.54 -7.23 6.28
CA LEU A 169 -13.65 -6.09 7.18
C LEU A 169 -15.13 -5.81 7.47
N SER A 170 -15.50 -5.93 8.74
CA SER A 170 -16.74 -5.38 9.27
C SER A 170 -16.48 -3.96 9.78
N LEU A 171 -17.37 -3.02 9.50
CA LEU A 171 -17.32 -1.66 10.04
C LEU A 171 -18.38 -1.55 11.13
N THR A 172 -18.08 -2.13 12.30
CA THR A 172 -18.95 -2.04 13.49
C THR A 172 -18.42 -1.07 14.53
#